data_AF-A0A8R1WNL4-F1
#
_entry.id   AF-A0A8R1WNL4-F1
#
_cell.length_a   1.000
_cell.length_b   1.000
_cell.length_c   1.000
_cell.angle_alpha   90.00
_cell.angle_beta   90.00
_cell.angle_gamma   90.00
#
_symmetry.space_group_name_H-M   'P 1'
#
loop_
_entity.id
_entity.type
_entity.pdbx_description
1 polymer ?
#
loop_
_entity_poly.entity_id
_entity_poly.type
_entity_poly.pdbx_seq_one_letter_code
_entity_poly.pdbx_strand_id
1 'polypeptide(L)'
;MAPIIRCAIDNCKTTSVNKTPDVTFHRCPYNSEMSNKWLRVLKQRCTAFDSVDSKICSKHFELKYFDAQKKLKENAVPTLFSSASHSLSLRSIGKSDSGKTKIEKILNRMTQADLTADIKLNLAHLKEPMHLDSFVTDDLKCKSDAPNAANLWLMIKKQEHLNTRLMDLVVQTKKHVEILQKSMEESRLVKKEQEQNIESLKYIVKCLQEKQTTLEEQIEILTAVESR
;
A
#
# COMPACT_ATOMS: atom_id res chain seq x y z
N MET A 1 -19.33 5.51 -48.11
CA MET A 1 -18.16 5.83 -47.25
C MET A 1 -18.47 5.40 -45.83
N ALA A 2 -17.63 4.58 -45.19
CA ALA A 2 -17.83 4.19 -43.80
C ALA A 2 -17.51 5.39 -42.87
N PRO A 3 -18.30 5.62 -41.80
CA PRO A 3 -18.04 6.73 -40.89
C PRO A 3 -16.71 6.56 -40.15
N ILE A 4 -15.94 7.65 -40.04
CA ILE A 4 -14.67 7.66 -39.31
C ILE A 4 -14.98 7.61 -37.81
N ILE A 5 -14.53 6.55 -37.15
CA ILE A 5 -14.67 6.40 -35.70
C ILE A 5 -13.44 7.01 -35.04
N ARG A 6 -13.65 7.88 -34.04
CA ARG A 6 -12.59 8.48 -33.21
C ARG A 6 -12.68 8.00 -31.78
N CYS A 7 -11.54 7.90 -31.10
CA CYS A 7 -11.51 7.66 -29.66
C CYS A 7 -12.10 8.88 -28.93
N ALA A 8 -12.92 8.65 -27.91
CA ALA A 8 -13.57 9.72 -27.14
C ALA A 8 -12.66 10.42 -26.11
N ILE A 9 -11.43 9.94 -25.91
CA ILE A 9 -10.48 10.52 -24.95
C ILE A 9 -9.78 11.73 -25.57
N ASP A 10 -9.84 12.88 -24.91
CA ASP A 10 -9.43 14.19 -25.46
C ASP A 10 -7.97 14.19 -26.00
N ASN A 11 -7.08 13.43 -25.36
CA ASN A 11 -5.66 13.34 -25.74
C ASN A 11 -5.34 12.15 -26.68
N CYS A 12 -6.34 11.43 -27.18
CA CYS A 12 -6.14 10.26 -28.03
C CYS A 12 -6.43 10.56 -29.50
N LYS A 13 -5.37 10.64 -30.32
CA LYS A 13 -5.48 10.86 -31.78
C LYS A 13 -5.82 9.60 -32.58
N THR A 14 -6.26 8.53 -31.92
CA THR A 14 -6.53 7.24 -32.59
C THR A 14 -7.89 7.29 -33.28
N THR A 15 -7.89 7.10 -34.60
CA THR A 15 -9.10 7.02 -35.44
C THR A 15 -9.14 5.69 -36.18
N SER A 16 -10.29 5.32 -36.75
CA SER A 16 -10.43 4.11 -37.56
C SER A 16 -9.50 4.07 -38.78
N VAL A 17 -9.02 5.23 -39.21
CA VAL A 17 -8.08 5.41 -40.34
C VAL A 17 -6.62 5.35 -39.87
N ASN A 18 -6.30 5.90 -38.70
CA ASN A 18 -4.95 5.98 -38.15
C ASN A 18 -4.68 4.94 -37.04
N LYS A 19 -5.39 3.81 -37.06
CA LYS A 19 -5.21 2.74 -36.09
C LYS A 19 -4.08 1.80 -36.54
N THR A 20 -3.30 1.31 -35.59
CA THR A 20 -2.47 0.12 -35.84
C THR A 20 -3.39 -1.10 -35.97
N PRO A 21 -2.98 -2.16 -36.71
CA PRO A 21 -3.84 -3.33 -36.96
C PRO A 21 -4.40 -3.97 -35.68
N ASP A 22 -3.65 -3.90 -34.57
CA ASP A 22 -4.02 -4.47 -33.27
C ASP A 22 -4.98 -3.63 -32.43
N VAL A 23 -5.41 -2.46 -32.91
CA VAL A 23 -6.25 -1.55 -32.13
C VAL A 23 -7.73 -1.68 -32.52
N THR A 24 -8.54 -2.05 -31.53
CA THR A 24 -9.99 -2.19 -31.63
C THR A 24 -10.69 -1.05 -30.89
N PHE A 25 -11.95 -0.77 -31.25
CA PHE A 25 -12.77 0.25 -30.60
C PHE A 25 -13.90 -0.41 -29.81
N HIS A 26 -14.02 -0.06 -28.54
CA HIS A 26 -14.98 -0.65 -27.60
C HIS A 26 -16.01 0.39 -27.18
N ARG A 27 -17.27 -0.03 -27.13
CA ARG A 27 -18.40 0.77 -26.62
C ARG A 27 -18.49 0.64 -25.10
N CYS A 28 -19.17 1.61 -24.48
CA CYS A 28 -19.53 1.52 -23.08
C CYS A 28 -20.37 0.25 -22.83
N PRO A 29 -20.11 -0.53 -21.76
CA PRO A 29 -20.92 -1.68 -21.42
C PRO A 29 -22.36 -1.27 -21.08
N TYR A 30 -23.33 -2.13 -21.40
CA TYR A 30 -24.75 -1.90 -21.11
C TYR A 30 -25.10 -2.03 -19.62
N ASN A 31 -24.27 -2.73 -18.84
CA ASN A 31 -24.47 -2.87 -17.40
C ASN A 31 -24.32 -1.51 -16.69
N SER A 32 -25.38 -1.08 -15.99
CA SER A 32 -25.45 0.20 -15.28
C SER A 32 -24.31 0.40 -14.27
N GLU A 33 -23.84 -0.68 -13.63
CA GLU A 33 -22.74 -0.57 -12.67
C GLU A 33 -21.40 -0.25 -13.37
N MET A 34 -21.13 -0.94 -14.48
CA MET A 34 -19.90 -0.78 -15.23
C MET A 34 -19.88 0.51 -16.04
N SER A 35 -21.03 0.93 -16.59
CA SER A 35 -21.15 2.21 -17.28
C SER A 35 -20.90 3.38 -16.32
N ASN A 36 -21.39 3.32 -15.09
CA ASN A 36 -21.09 4.30 -14.05
C ASN A 36 -19.60 4.33 -13.68
N LYS A 37 -18.95 3.17 -13.61
CA LYS A 37 -17.49 3.08 -13.40
C LYS A 37 -16.72 3.74 -14.55
N TRP A 38 -17.10 3.50 -15.81
CA TRP A 38 -16.49 4.15 -16.97
C TRP A 38 -16.70 5.67 -16.93
N LEU A 39 -17.94 6.12 -16.72
CA LEU A 39 -18.27 7.54 -16.63
C LEU A 39 -17.44 8.25 -15.56
N ARG A 40 -17.26 7.66 -14.38
CA ARG A 40 -16.46 8.24 -13.31
C ARG A 40 -15.01 8.48 -13.73
N VAL A 41 -14.41 7.52 -14.44
CA VAL A 41 -13.02 7.62 -14.91
C VAL A 41 -12.89 8.60 -16.07
N LEU A 42 -13.88 8.63 -16.97
CA LEU A 42 -13.86 9.42 -18.19
C LEU A 42 -14.31 10.88 -17.99
N LYS A 43 -15.05 11.19 -16.92
CA LYS A 43 -15.56 12.55 -16.62
C LYS A 43 -14.46 13.63 -16.58
N GLN A 44 -13.23 13.25 -16.23
CA GLN A 44 -12.09 14.17 -16.18
C GLN A 44 -11.23 14.15 -17.45
N ARG A 45 -11.54 13.26 -18.41
CA ARG A 45 -10.67 12.91 -19.55
C ARG A 45 -11.36 13.01 -20.92
N CYS A 46 -12.67 13.24 -20.92
CA CYS A 46 -13.50 13.39 -22.09
C CYS A 46 -14.43 14.58 -21.87
N THR A 47 -14.32 15.59 -22.73
CA THR A 47 -15.15 16.80 -22.63
C THR A 47 -16.60 16.55 -23.07
N ALA A 48 -16.84 15.56 -23.93
CA ALA A 48 -18.18 15.16 -24.39
C ALA A 48 -18.26 13.63 -24.59
N PHE A 49 -18.46 12.89 -23.49
CA PHE A 49 -18.65 11.43 -23.54
C PHE A 49 -20.13 11.07 -23.53
N ASP A 50 -20.65 10.67 -24.70
CA ASP A 50 -21.97 10.05 -24.84
C ASP A 50 -21.84 8.52 -24.81
N SER A 51 -22.44 7.85 -23.82
CA SER A 51 -22.31 6.40 -23.61
C SER A 51 -22.77 5.53 -24.79
N VAL A 52 -23.62 6.07 -25.67
CA VAL A 52 -24.22 5.38 -26.83
C VAL A 52 -23.31 5.41 -28.06
N ASP A 53 -22.73 6.57 -28.37
CA ASP A 53 -21.96 6.78 -29.60
C ASP A 53 -20.45 6.85 -29.38
N SER A 54 -20.00 7.13 -28.15
CA SER A 54 -18.59 7.23 -27.82
C SER A 54 -17.93 5.85 -27.79
N LYS A 55 -16.79 5.74 -28.47
CA LYS A 55 -15.95 4.54 -28.44
C LYS A 55 -14.56 4.86 -27.89
N ILE A 56 -14.00 3.91 -27.18
CA ILE A 56 -12.66 3.98 -26.60
C ILE A 56 -11.79 2.95 -27.29
N CYS A 57 -10.57 3.33 -27.71
CA CYS A 57 -9.67 2.38 -28.33
C CYS A 57 -9.00 1.44 -27.30
N SER A 58 -8.61 0.24 -27.74
CA SER A 58 -8.01 -0.80 -26.89
C SER A 58 -6.75 -0.36 -26.15
N LYS A 59 -6.05 0.70 -26.62
CA LYS A 59 -4.88 1.29 -25.96
C LYS A 59 -5.16 1.78 -24.53
N HIS A 60 -6.42 2.04 -24.21
CA HIS A 60 -6.81 2.57 -22.90
C HIS A 60 -7.13 1.48 -21.88
N PHE A 61 -7.02 0.21 -22.25
CA PHE A 61 -7.30 -0.94 -21.39
C PHE A 61 -6.03 -1.74 -21.18
N GLU A 62 -5.82 -2.21 -19.96
CA GLU A 62 -4.74 -3.18 -19.68
C GLU A 62 -4.99 -4.52 -20.40
N LEU A 63 -3.91 -5.16 -20.85
CA LEU A 63 -3.95 -6.44 -21.56
C LEU A 63 -4.69 -7.55 -20.78
N LYS A 64 -4.68 -7.49 -19.44
CA LYS A 64 -5.39 -8.45 -18.56
C LYS A 64 -6.91 -8.49 -18.77
N TYR A 65 -7.47 -7.40 -19.30
CA TYR A 65 -8.90 -7.24 -19.58
C TYR A 65 -9.30 -7.75 -20.96
N PHE A 66 -8.35 -8.28 -21.75
CA PHE A 66 -8.65 -8.92 -23.01
C PHE A 66 -8.63 -10.44 -22.88
N ASP A 67 -9.57 -11.10 -23.53
CA ASP A 67 -9.60 -12.55 -23.66
C ASP A 67 -8.68 -13.03 -24.79
N ALA A 68 -8.48 -14.35 -24.90
CA ALA A 68 -7.67 -14.98 -25.96
C ALA A 68 -8.11 -14.60 -27.39
N GLN A 69 -9.36 -14.16 -27.55
CA GLN A 69 -9.94 -13.68 -28.82
C GLN A 69 -9.82 -12.15 -29.03
N LYS A 70 -9.00 -11.45 -28.24
CA LYS A 70 -8.85 -9.98 -28.23
C LYS A 70 -10.18 -9.22 -27.99
N LYS A 71 -11.17 -9.87 -27.37
CA LYS A 71 -12.41 -9.23 -26.91
C LYS A 71 -12.21 -8.67 -25.50
N LEU A 72 -12.81 -7.53 -25.25
CA LEU A 72 -12.74 -6.86 -23.94
C LEU A 72 -13.73 -7.53 -22.98
N LYS A 73 -13.28 -7.93 -21.80
CA LYS A 73 -14.11 -8.53 -20.75
C LYS A 73 -15.17 -7.55 -20.26
N GLU A 74 -16.30 -8.08 -19.80
CA GLU A 74 -17.43 -7.27 -19.32
C GLU A 74 -17.11 -6.43 -18.08
N ASN A 75 -16.14 -6.87 -17.28
CA ASN A 75 -15.64 -6.17 -16.09
C ASN A 75 -14.47 -5.21 -16.37
N ALA A 76 -14.10 -5.01 -17.64
CA ALA A 76 -13.00 -4.13 -18.00
C ALA A 76 -13.36 -2.67 -17.78
N VAL A 77 -12.40 -1.87 -17.32
CA VAL A 77 -12.49 -0.40 -17.25
C VAL A 77 -11.25 0.20 -17.91
N PRO A 78 -11.37 1.37 -18.58
CA PRO A 78 -10.20 2.04 -19.13
C PRO A 78 -9.31 2.52 -17.97
N THR A 79 -8.08 2.02 -17.90
CA THR A 79 -7.12 2.37 -16.84
C THR A 79 -5.88 3.07 -17.39
N LEU A 80 -5.63 2.98 -18.69
CA LEU A 80 -4.43 3.53 -19.33
C LEU A 80 -4.78 4.84 -20.04
N PHE A 81 -4.47 5.96 -19.41
CA PHE A 81 -4.55 7.26 -20.03
C PHE A 81 -3.12 7.71 -20.31
N SER A 82 -2.77 7.92 -21.59
CA SER A 82 -1.49 8.52 -21.94
C SER A 82 -1.54 9.99 -21.57
N SER A 83 -1.38 10.27 -20.29
CA SER A 83 -1.03 11.58 -19.80
C SER A 83 0.49 11.68 -19.93
N ALA A 84 0.97 12.50 -20.88
CA ALA A 84 2.35 12.98 -20.86
C ALA A 84 2.67 13.86 -19.63
N SER A 85 1.82 13.86 -18.60
CA SER A 85 1.99 14.65 -17.39
C SER A 85 1.30 13.94 -16.21
N HIS A 86 2.12 13.45 -15.28
CA HIS A 86 1.76 13.03 -13.92
C HIS A 86 0.91 11.76 -13.75
N SER A 87 1.54 10.59 -13.86
CA SER A 87 1.69 9.70 -12.69
C SER A 87 2.65 8.56 -13.03
N LEU A 88 3.78 8.52 -12.33
CA LEU A 88 4.64 7.34 -12.29
C LEU A 88 3.89 6.29 -11.47
N SER A 89 3.17 5.38 -12.14
CA SER A 89 2.74 4.14 -11.51
C SER A 89 3.86 3.11 -11.66
N LEU A 90 4.61 2.94 -10.58
CA LEU A 90 5.45 1.77 -10.36
C LEU A 90 4.57 0.52 -10.36
N ARG A 91 4.72 -0.32 -11.38
CA ARG A 91 4.97 -1.76 -11.17
C ARG A 91 5.48 -2.46 -12.44
N SER A 92 6.48 -3.30 -12.20
CA SER A 92 7.30 -4.03 -13.16
C SER A 92 6.54 -5.14 -13.87
N ILE A 93 6.94 -5.44 -15.12
CA ILE A 93 7.62 -6.67 -15.56
C ILE A 93 7.75 -6.59 -17.09
N GLY A 94 8.99 -6.60 -17.56
CA GLY A 94 9.32 -6.62 -18.99
C GLY A 94 10.63 -5.89 -19.23
N LYS A 95 11.71 -6.65 -19.46
CA LYS A 95 12.98 -6.10 -19.91
C LYS A 95 12.76 -5.35 -21.23
N SER A 96 12.64 -4.04 -21.19
CA SER A 96 12.95 -3.16 -22.32
C SER A 96 14.03 -2.19 -21.84
N ASP A 97 15.25 -2.48 -22.26
CA ASP A 97 16.37 -1.55 -22.25
C ASP A 97 16.02 -0.37 -23.17
N SER A 98 15.31 0.61 -22.63
CA SER A 98 15.07 1.89 -23.27
C SER A 98 15.46 2.99 -22.30
N GLY A 99 16.78 3.24 -22.24
CA GLY A 99 17.37 4.51 -21.82
C GLY A 99 16.95 5.06 -20.47
N LYS A 100 17.40 4.44 -19.37
CA LYS A 100 17.42 5.12 -18.06
C LYS A 100 18.07 6.49 -18.23
N THR A 101 17.41 7.55 -17.77
CA THR A 101 17.95 8.91 -17.89
C THR A 101 19.29 9.00 -17.15
N LYS A 102 20.16 9.93 -17.54
CA LYS A 102 21.43 10.15 -16.83
C LYS A 102 21.21 10.38 -15.33
N ILE A 103 20.11 11.06 -14.97
CA ILE A 103 19.70 11.33 -13.59
C ILE A 103 19.36 10.03 -12.86
N GLU A 104 18.51 9.17 -13.43
CA GLU A 104 18.17 7.88 -12.81
C GLU A 104 19.38 6.97 -12.64
N LYS A 105 20.32 6.98 -13.60
CA LYS A 105 21.56 6.21 -13.47
C LYS A 105 22.41 6.70 -12.30
N ILE A 106 22.44 8.00 -12.03
CA ILE A 106 23.17 8.58 -10.90
C ILE A 106 22.46 8.25 -9.59
N LEU A 107 21.15 8.49 -9.49
CA LEU A 107 20.38 8.19 -8.28
C LEU A 107 20.47 6.73 -7.88
N ASN A 108 20.42 5.80 -8.84
CA ASN A 108 20.54 4.36 -8.58
C ASN A 108 21.95 3.92 -8.12
N ARG A 109 22.98 4.77 -8.30
CA ARG A 109 24.34 4.49 -7.83
C ARG A 109 24.59 5.00 -6.41
N MET A 110 23.75 5.89 -5.91
CA MET A 110 23.89 6.45 -4.57
C MET A 110 23.28 5.52 -3.54
N THR A 111 23.92 5.41 -2.37
CA THR A 111 23.31 4.68 -1.25
C THR A 111 22.19 5.51 -0.62
N GLN A 112 21.34 4.87 0.17
CA GLN A 112 20.31 5.57 0.94
C GLN A 112 20.92 6.65 1.86
N ALA A 113 22.10 6.38 2.43
CA ALA A 113 22.80 7.34 3.28
C ALA A 113 23.29 8.55 2.47
N ASP A 114 23.90 8.32 1.31
CA ASP A 114 24.39 9.39 0.42
C ASP A 114 23.25 10.29 -0.03
N LEU A 115 22.13 9.70 -0.47
CA LEU A 115 20.93 10.44 -0.87
C LEU A 115 20.37 11.27 0.28
N THR A 116 20.31 10.69 1.48
CA THR A 116 19.79 11.39 2.66
C THR A 116 20.69 12.57 3.04
N ALA A 117 22.01 12.39 2.99
CA ALA A 117 22.98 13.44 3.29
C ALA A 117 22.90 14.58 2.26
N ASP A 118 22.84 14.26 0.97
CA ASP A 118 22.71 15.24 -0.11
C ASP A 118 21.40 16.03 0.00
N ILE A 119 20.27 15.36 0.23
CA ILE A 119 18.98 16.02 0.46
C ILE A 119 19.07 16.98 1.66
N LYS A 120 19.63 16.53 2.79
CA LYS A 120 19.79 17.37 3.98
C LYS A 120 20.65 18.60 3.72
N LEU A 121 21.77 18.43 3.01
CA LEU A 121 22.67 19.52 2.65
C LEU A 121 21.93 20.55 1.77
N ASN A 122 21.26 20.09 0.72
CA ASN A 122 20.50 20.97 -0.17
C ASN A 122 19.36 21.68 0.56
N LEU A 123 18.62 20.98 1.43
CA LEU A 123 17.59 21.59 2.28
C LEU A 123 18.14 22.69 3.19
N ALA A 124 19.34 22.51 3.75
CA ALA A 124 19.99 23.53 4.58
C ALA A 124 20.40 24.77 3.79
N HIS A 125 20.67 24.63 2.49
CA HIS A 125 21.00 25.75 1.61
C HIS A 125 19.77 26.48 1.04
N LEU A 126 18.57 25.90 1.12
CA LEU A 126 17.33 26.55 0.67
C LEU A 126 16.97 27.73 1.58
N LYS A 127 16.99 28.93 1.01
CA LYS A 127 16.56 30.15 1.69
C LYS A 127 15.05 30.35 1.55
N GLU A 128 14.46 30.94 2.58
CA GLU A 128 13.07 31.37 2.55
C GLU A 128 12.86 32.46 1.48
N PRO A 129 11.84 32.32 0.61
CA PRO A 129 11.47 33.34 -0.35
C PRO A 129 11.09 34.66 0.35
N MET A 130 11.51 35.79 -0.23
CA MET A 130 11.14 37.11 0.31
C MET A 130 9.63 37.33 0.25
N HIS A 131 9.07 37.95 1.29
CA HIS A 131 7.65 38.24 1.43
C HIS A 131 6.75 37.01 1.34
N LEU A 132 7.22 35.82 1.77
CA LEU A 132 6.44 34.58 1.70
C LEU A 132 5.04 34.72 2.33
N ASP A 133 4.94 35.40 3.47
CA ASP A 133 3.68 35.64 4.17
C ASP A 133 2.63 36.37 3.33
N SER A 134 3.05 37.23 2.39
CA SER A 134 2.10 37.93 1.52
C SER A 134 1.45 36.98 0.50
N PHE A 135 2.11 35.85 0.22
CA PHE A 135 1.69 34.84 -0.75
C PHE A 135 1.01 33.64 -0.12
N VAL A 136 1.02 33.53 1.21
CA VAL A 136 0.41 32.41 1.94
C VAL A 136 -0.90 32.87 2.60
N THR A 137 -1.94 32.06 2.51
CA THR A 137 -3.24 32.27 3.16
C THR A 137 -3.26 31.64 4.55
N ASP A 138 -4.21 32.03 5.39
CA ASP A 138 -4.42 31.44 6.73
C ASP A 138 -4.62 29.92 6.70
N ASP A 139 -5.23 29.39 5.62
CA ASP A 139 -5.36 27.95 5.38
C ASP A 139 -4.04 27.25 4.98
N LEU A 140 -2.89 27.92 5.15
CA LEU A 140 -1.56 27.48 4.73
C LEU A 140 -1.52 27.10 3.24
N LYS A 141 -2.19 27.82 2.35
CA LYS A 141 -2.12 27.61 0.90
C LYS A 141 -1.44 28.80 0.25
N CYS A 142 -0.73 28.57 -0.86
CA CYS A 142 -0.25 29.67 -1.66
C CYS A 142 -1.39 30.27 -2.47
N LYS A 143 -1.40 31.60 -2.60
CA LYS A 143 -2.30 32.33 -3.49
C LYS A 143 -1.97 32.02 -4.97
N SER A 144 -2.92 32.25 -5.87
CA SER A 144 -2.76 31.96 -7.30
C SER A 144 -1.71 32.84 -8.00
N ASP A 145 -1.38 33.99 -7.43
CA ASP A 145 -0.35 34.93 -7.88
C ASP A 145 1.03 34.65 -7.26
N ALA A 146 1.14 33.65 -6.37
CA ALA A 146 2.38 33.32 -5.69
C ALA A 146 3.45 32.81 -6.68
N PRO A 147 4.70 33.28 -6.58
CA PRO A 147 5.80 32.72 -7.36
C PRO A 147 5.96 31.21 -7.16
N ASN A 148 6.41 30.50 -8.19
CA ASN A 148 6.67 29.06 -8.10
C ASN A 148 7.65 28.70 -6.96
N ALA A 149 8.62 29.57 -6.65
CA ALA A 149 9.53 29.39 -5.53
C ALA A 149 8.82 29.35 -4.16
N ALA A 150 7.83 30.24 -3.94
CA ALA A 150 7.03 30.27 -2.72
C ALA A 150 6.17 28.99 -2.59
N ASN A 151 5.54 28.56 -3.69
CA ASN A 151 4.76 27.33 -3.75
C ASN A 151 5.62 26.09 -3.41
N LEU A 152 6.77 25.94 -4.05
CA LEU A 152 7.69 24.82 -3.83
C LEU A 152 8.22 24.82 -2.39
N TRP A 153 8.59 25.99 -1.87
CA TRP A 153 9.09 26.12 -0.50
C TRP A 153 8.03 25.70 0.53
N LEU A 154 6.79 26.17 0.39
CA LEU A 154 5.69 25.81 1.29
C LEU A 154 5.41 24.30 1.23
N MET A 155 5.44 23.70 0.05
CA MET A 155 5.29 22.24 -0.09
C MET A 155 6.42 21.47 0.59
N ILE A 156 7.66 21.92 0.42
CA ILE A 156 8.82 21.31 1.08
C ILE A 156 8.66 21.39 2.61
N LYS A 157 8.27 22.54 3.16
CA LYS A 157 8.06 22.70 4.61
C LYS A 157 6.91 21.87 5.15
N LYS A 158 5.80 21.76 4.42
CA LYS A 158 4.71 20.84 4.77
C LYS A 158 5.19 19.39 4.79
N GLN A 159 5.97 18.97 3.79
CA GLN A 159 6.50 17.62 3.71
C GLN A 159 7.49 17.34 4.86
N GLU A 160 8.36 18.31 5.20
CA GLU A 160 9.28 18.23 6.32
C GLU A 160 8.52 18.04 7.64
N HIS A 161 7.48 18.83 7.88
CA HIS A 161 6.63 18.70 9.07
C HIS A 161 5.92 17.34 9.15
N LEU A 162 5.38 16.85 8.04
CA LEU A 162 4.75 15.52 7.99
C LEU A 162 5.76 14.40 8.23
N ASN A 163 6.97 14.50 7.67
CA ASN A 163 8.04 13.53 7.87
C ASN A 163 8.47 13.47 9.34
N THR A 164 8.61 14.62 10.02
CA THR A 164 8.93 14.68 11.45
C THR A 164 7.83 14.00 12.27
N ARG A 165 6.56 14.34 12.04
CA ARG A 165 5.43 13.71 12.74
C ARG A 165 5.35 12.20 12.51
N LEU A 166 5.62 11.75 11.28
CA LEU A 166 5.67 10.33 10.96
C LEU A 166 6.80 9.64 11.70
N MET A 167 7.99 10.25 11.75
CA MET A 167 9.13 9.71 12.49
C MET A 167 8.83 9.58 13.99
N ASP A 168 8.21 10.60 14.59
CA ASP A 168 7.81 10.56 16.00
C ASP A 168 6.81 9.42 16.28
N LEU A 169 5.81 9.25 15.41
CA LEU A 169 4.84 8.14 15.51
C LEU A 169 5.52 6.77 15.36
N VAL A 170 6.49 6.64 14.44
CA VAL A 170 7.26 5.40 14.27
C VAL A 170 8.06 5.08 15.54
N VAL A 171 8.73 6.07 16.14
CA VAL A 171 9.49 5.91 17.38
C VAL A 171 8.59 5.51 18.54
N GLN A 172 7.44 6.18 18.70
CA GLN A 172 6.45 5.83 19.74
C GLN A 172 5.92 4.41 19.54
N THR A 173 5.54 4.04 18.31
CA THR A 173 5.03 2.70 18.00
C THR A 173 6.09 1.63 18.29
N LYS A 174 7.35 1.88 17.92
CA LYS A 174 8.46 0.96 18.22
C LYS A 174 8.61 0.73 19.73
N LYS A 175 8.55 1.80 20.53
CA LYS A 175 8.58 1.70 22.00
C LYS A 175 7.43 0.87 22.55
N HIS A 176 6.21 1.03 22.02
CA HIS A 176 5.07 0.21 22.43
C HIS A 176 5.26 -1.27 22.10
N VAL A 177 5.80 -1.58 20.92
CA VAL A 177 6.12 -2.96 20.53
C VAL A 177 7.15 -3.58 21.47
N GLU A 178 8.21 -2.85 21.82
CA GLU A 178 9.24 -3.33 22.76
C GLU A 178 8.65 -3.63 24.15
N ILE A 179 7.75 -2.78 24.66
CA ILE A 179 7.05 -3.01 25.93
C ILE A 179 6.18 -4.27 25.86
N LEU A 180 5.41 -4.44 24.79
CA LEU A 180 4.57 -5.63 24.60
C LEU A 180 5.40 -6.90 24.49
N GLN A 181 6.52 -6.87 23.77
CA GLN A 181 7.44 -8.00 23.67
C GLN A 181 8.01 -8.39 25.04
N LYS A 182 8.40 -7.40 25.86
CA LYS A 182 8.90 -7.66 27.21
C LYS A 182 7.82 -8.31 28.09
N SER A 183 6.60 -7.77 28.07
CA SER A 183 5.46 -8.31 28.82
C SER A 183 5.11 -9.75 28.38
N MET A 184 5.17 -10.02 27.08
CA MET A 184 4.98 -11.38 26.54
C MET A 184 6.04 -12.35 27.04
N GLU A 185 7.31 -11.95 27.08
CA GLU A 185 8.39 -12.81 27.57
C GLU A 185 8.28 -13.05 29.08
N GLU A 186 7.94 -12.02 29.87
CA GLU A 186 7.66 -12.16 31.31
C GLU A 186 6.52 -13.16 31.56
N SER A 187 5.41 -13.05 30.81
CA SER A 187 4.30 -14.00 30.90
C SER A 187 4.72 -15.43 30.52
N ARG A 188 5.59 -15.59 29.52
CA ARG A 188 6.13 -16.88 29.11
C ARG A 188 7.01 -17.51 30.19
N LEU A 189 7.80 -16.71 30.91
CA LEU A 189 8.63 -17.20 32.01
C LEU A 189 7.77 -17.65 33.20
N VAL A 190 6.79 -16.83 33.60
CA VAL A 190 5.85 -17.18 34.67
C VAL A 190 5.10 -18.47 34.34
N LYS A 191 4.67 -18.63 33.08
CA LYS A 191 4.01 -19.86 32.63
C LYS A 191 4.90 -21.10 32.78
N LYS A 192 6.18 -21.00 32.39
CA LYS A 192 7.14 -22.13 32.54
C LYS A 192 7.37 -22.49 34.00
N GLU A 193 7.51 -21.49 34.87
CA GLU A 193 7.66 -21.71 36.32
C GLU A 193 6.41 -22.40 36.89
N GLN A 194 5.23 -21.94 36.50
CA GLN A 194 3.97 -22.56 36.90
C GLN A 194 3.85 -24.01 36.40
N GLU A 195 4.25 -24.30 35.16
CA GLU A 195 4.29 -25.66 34.61
C GLU A 195 5.24 -26.57 35.41
N GLN A 196 6.43 -26.07 35.78
CA GLN A 196 7.38 -26.80 36.61
C GLN A 196 6.84 -27.04 38.04
N ASN A 197 6.16 -26.06 38.61
CA ASN A 197 5.51 -26.18 39.91
C ASN A 197 4.39 -27.22 39.88
N ILE A 198 3.55 -27.21 38.83
CA ILE A 198 2.51 -28.21 38.63
C ILE A 198 3.12 -29.62 38.54
N GLU A 199 4.21 -29.78 37.80
CA GLU A 199 4.86 -31.09 37.67
C GLU A 199 5.44 -31.59 38.99
N SER A 200 6.03 -30.68 39.79
CA SER A 200 6.52 -30.98 41.13
C SER A 200 5.39 -31.41 42.08
N LEU A 201 4.24 -30.71 42.02
CA LEU A 201 3.06 -31.07 42.81
C LEU A 201 2.48 -32.42 42.39
N LYS A 202 2.40 -32.72 41.09
CA LYS A 202 1.96 -34.05 40.61
C LYS A 202 2.85 -35.16 41.15
N TYR A 203 4.17 -34.95 41.18
CA TYR A 203 5.10 -35.92 41.75
C TYR A 203 4.83 -36.16 43.24
N ILE A 204 4.64 -35.09 44.03
CA ILE A 204 4.31 -35.20 45.46
C ILE A 204 2.99 -35.96 45.66
N VAL A 205 1.95 -35.62 44.90
CA VAL A 205 0.64 -36.29 44.95
C VAL A 205 0.80 -37.79 44.67
N LYS A 206 1.59 -38.16 43.66
CA LYS A 206 1.87 -39.56 43.34
C LYS A 206 2.52 -40.29 44.52
N CYS A 207 3.55 -39.69 45.14
CA CYS A 207 4.21 -40.29 46.31
C CYS A 207 3.23 -40.46 47.48
N LEU A 208 2.36 -39.47 47.73
CA LEU A 208 1.35 -39.55 48.78
C LEU A 208 0.32 -40.64 48.50
N GLN A 209 -0.11 -40.80 47.24
CA GLN A 209 -1.01 -41.89 46.84
C GLN A 209 -0.39 -43.27 47.04
N GLU A 210 0.88 -43.48 46.67
CA GLU A 210 1.59 -44.73 46.92
C GLU A 210 1.66 -45.05 48.43
N LYS A 211 1.92 -44.03 49.26
CA LYS A 211 1.92 -44.19 50.73
C LYS A 211 0.54 -44.51 51.27
N GLN A 212 -0.49 -43.84 50.77
CA GLN A 212 -1.88 -44.09 51.17
C GLN A 212 -2.29 -45.53 50.86
N THR A 213 -2.01 -46.03 49.65
CA THR A 213 -2.29 -47.43 49.28
C THR A 213 -1.56 -48.42 50.19
N THR A 214 -0.28 -48.16 50.51
CA THR A 214 0.48 -49.02 51.42
C THR A 214 -0.14 -49.06 52.83
N LEU A 215 -0.63 -47.92 53.33
CA LEU A 215 -1.30 -47.85 54.63
C LEU A 215 -2.64 -48.59 54.63
N GLU A 216 -3.42 -48.48 53.55
CA GLU A 216 -4.67 -49.21 53.37
C GLU A 216 -4.45 -50.73 53.40
N GLU A 217 -3.43 -51.23 52.69
CA GLU A 217 -3.03 -52.65 52.72
C GLU A 217 -2.64 -53.09 54.14
N GLN A 218 -1.87 -52.27 54.88
CA GLN A 218 -1.50 -52.58 56.26
C GLN A 218 -2.72 -52.65 57.20
N ILE A 219 -3.66 -51.73 57.04
CA ILE A 219 -4.91 -51.72 57.83
C ILE A 219 -5.74 -52.97 57.53
N GLU A 220 -5.86 -53.37 56.26
CA GLU A 220 -6.59 -54.58 55.86
C GLU A 220 -5.97 -55.83 56.50
N ILE A 221 -4.64 -55.95 56.48
CA ILE A 221 -3.92 -57.05 57.13
C ILE A 221 -4.18 -57.07 58.64
N LEU A 222 -4.05 -55.93 59.33
CA LEU A 222 -4.29 -55.85 60.78
C LEU A 222 -5.73 -56.22 61.14
N THR A 223 -6.71 -55.74 60.38
CA THR A 223 -8.14 -56.06 60.58
C THR A 223 -8.41 -57.57 60.40
N ALA A 224 -7.74 -58.21 59.44
CA ALA A 224 -7.85 -59.65 59.20
C ALA A 224 -7.18 -60.50 60.31
N VAL A 225 -6.17 -59.96 61.00
CA VAL A 225 -5.52 -60.63 62.14
C VAL A 225 -6.36 -60.52 63.41
N GLU A 226 -6.95 -59.35 63.70
CA GLU A 226 -7.78 -59.13 64.89
C GLU A 226 -9.11 -59.90 64.87
N SER A 227 -9.57 -60.33 63.69
CA SER A 227 -10.83 -61.06 63.51
C SER A 227 -10.69 -62.60 63.62
N ARG A 228 -9.49 -63.12 63.93
CA ARG A 228 -9.20 -64.54 64.16
C ARG A 228 -9.05 -64.86 65.64
#